data_AF-A0A9D1Y5J8-F1
#
_entry.id   AF-A0A9D1Y5J8-F1
#
_cell.length_a   1.000
_cell.length_b   1.000
_cell.length_c   1.000
_cell.angle_alpha   90.00
_cell.angle_beta   90.00
_cell.angle_gamma   90.00
#
_symmetry.space_group_name_H-M   'P 1'
#
loop_
_entity.id
_entity.type
_entity.pdbx_description
1 polymer ?
#
loop_
_entity_poly.entity_id
_entity_poly.type
_entity_poly.pdbx_seq_one_letter_code
_entity_poly.pdbx_strand_id
1 'polypeptide(L)'
;MKRLTAKTPEGWVIPREELVPLDGGMGGPAARRLAAFEEMAQRLLNQQGELSARLEGLRREGKTKTVQFRELMGKKLMNTQMLSFLQAYGLLEEGEESAKD
;
A
#
# COMPACT_ATOMS: atom_id res chain seq x y z
N MET A 1 15.14 -6.08 -9.49
CA MET A 1 13.95 -6.95 -9.30
C MET A 1 13.71 -7.72 -10.60
N LYS A 2 13.50 -9.05 -10.56
CA LYS A 2 13.03 -9.82 -11.74
C LYS A 2 11.67 -9.27 -12.16
N ARG A 3 11.50 -8.78 -13.39
CA ARG A 3 10.17 -8.38 -13.90
C ARG A 3 9.36 -9.63 -14.25
N LEU A 4 8.08 -9.63 -13.88
CA LEU A 4 7.10 -10.65 -14.28
C LEU A 4 6.15 -10.11 -15.35
N THR A 5 6.43 -8.91 -15.86
CA THR A 5 5.72 -8.27 -16.95
C THR A 5 6.67 -8.06 -18.12
N ALA A 6 6.12 -8.15 -19.33
CA ALA A 6 6.79 -7.83 -20.58
C ALA A 6 6.09 -6.66 -21.25
N LYS A 7 6.85 -5.75 -21.87
CA LYS A 7 6.31 -4.65 -22.66
C LYS A 7 6.07 -5.13 -24.08
N THR A 8 4.89 -4.88 -24.62
CA THR A 8 4.50 -5.13 -26.01
C THR A 8 4.09 -3.80 -26.68
N PRO A 9 3.90 -3.76 -28.01
CA PRO A 9 3.34 -2.58 -28.68
C PRO A 9 1.98 -2.15 -28.13
N GLU A 10 1.19 -3.11 -27.64
CA GLU A 10 -0.18 -2.91 -27.13
C GLU A 10 -0.23 -2.59 -25.63
N GLY A 11 0.89 -2.69 -24.90
CA GLY A 11 0.95 -2.36 -23.48
C GLY A 11 1.87 -3.26 -22.66
N TRP A 12 1.40 -3.70 -21.50
CA TRP A 12 2.12 -4.62 -20.62
C TRP A 12 1.34 -5.92 -20.49
N VAL A 13 2.05 -7.04 -20.58
CA VAL A 13 1.48 -8.39 -20.41
C VAL A 13 2.22 -9.14 -19.32
N ILE A 14 1.56 -10.11 -18.70
CA ILE A 14 2.19 -11.12 -17.86
C ILE A 14 2.40 -12.37 -18.73
N PRO A 15 3.64 -12.85 -18.92
CA PRO A 15 3.89 -14.08 -19.67
C PRO A 15 3.12 -15.27 -19.09
N ARG A 16 2.67 -16.18 -19.96
CA ARG A 16 1.78 -17.31 -19.56
C ARG A 16 2.42 -18.22 -18.53
N GLU A 17 3.74 -18.36 -18.54
CA GLU A 17 4.49 -19.15 -17.57
C GLU A 17 4.48 -18.55 -16.15
N GLU A 18 4.17 -17.26 -16.00
CA GLU A 18 4.09 -16.59 -14.70
C GLU A 18 2.66 -16.59 -14.13
N LEU A 19 1.67 -17.11 -14.89
CA LEU A 19 0.28 -17.29 -14.47
C LEU A 19 -0.16 -18.75 -14.62
N VAL A 20 -0.80 -19.30 -13.60
CA VAL A 20 -1.29 -20.70 -13.61
C VAL A 20 -2.79 -20.68 -13.41
N PRO A 21 -3.61 -21.32 -14.27
CA PRO A 21 -5.04 -21.43 -14.02
C PRO A 21 -5.31 -22.10 -12.67
N LEU A 22 -6.17 -21.50 -11.86
CA LEU A 22 -6.68 -22.05 -10.61
C LEU A 22 -8.22 -21.95 -10.62
N ASP A 23 -8.87 -22.62 -9.68
CA ASP A 23 -10.30 -22.42 -9.49
C ASP A 23 -10.57 -20.95 -9.12
N GLY A 24 -11.52 -20.32 -9.81
CA GLY A 24 -11.85 -18.91 -9.62
C GLY A 24 -10.89 -17.88 -10.25
N GLY A 25 -9.82 -18.26 -10.97
CA GLY A 25 -8.99 -17.28 -11.68
C GLY A 25 -7.57 -17.74 -12.07
N MET A 26 -6.62 -16.81 -12.03
CA MET A 26 -5.21 -17.06 -12.35
C MET A 26 -4.34 -16.93 -11.09
N GLY A 27 -3.62 -17.99 -10.76
CA GLY A 27 -2.56 -18.02 -9.76
C GLY A 27 -1.16 -17.86 -10.37
N GLY A 28 -0.16 -18.43 -9.70
CA GLY A 28 1.24 -18.41 -10.16
C GLY A 28 2.09 -17.29 -9.54
N PRO A 29 3.37 -17.17 -9.94
CA PRO A 29 4.30 -16.19 -9.38
C PRO A 29 3.85 -14.74 -9.50
N ALA A 30 3.22 -14.34 -10.61
CA ALA A 30 2.75 -12.98 -10.81
C ALA A 30 1.60 -12.62 -9.85
N ALA A 31 0.60 -13.50 -9.74
CA ALA A 31 -0.52 -13.33 -8.81
C ALA A 31 -0.05 -13.23 -7.35
N ARG A 32 0.87 -14.11 -6.91
CA ARG A 32 1.43 -14.05 -5.54
C ARG A 32 2.16 -12.75 -5.25
N ARG A 33 2.89 -12.20 -6.24
CA ARG A 33 3.60 -10.94 -6.05
C ARG A 33 2.63 -9.76 -5.98
N LEU A 34 1.57 -9.79 -6.79
CA LEU A 34 0.53 -8.77 -6.73
C LEU A 34 -0.16 -8.79 -5.37
N ALA A 35 -0.57 -9.97 -4.88
CA ALA A 35 -1.16 -10.12 -3.56
C ALA A 35 -0.24 -9.60 -2.42
N ALA A 36 1.05 -9.95 -2.45
CA ALA A 36 2.00 -9.45 -1.45
C ALA A 36 2.17 -7.92 -1.49
N PHE A 37 2.06 -7.32 -2.68
CA PHE A 37 2.08 -5.87 -2.84
C PHE A 37 0.81 -5.21 -2.28
N GLU A 38 -0.37 -5.78 -2.57
CA GLU A 38 -1.66 -5.32 -2.04
C GLU A 38 -1.70 -5.41 -0.51
N GLU A 39 -1.26 -6.53 0.06
CA GLU A 39 -1.15 -6.71 1.52
C GLU A 39 -0.20 -5.68 2.16
N MET A 40 0.94 -5.42 1.53
CA MET A 40 1.88 -4.40 2.00
C MET A 40 1.25 -3.00 1.95
N ALA A 41 0.57 -2.65 0.85
CA ALA A 41 -0.07 -1.35 0.69
C ALA A 41 -1.19 -1.16 1.73
N GLN A 42 -2.04 -2.17 1.93
CA GLN A 42 -3.07 -2.16 2.95
C GLN A 42 -2.49 -2.03 4.36
N ARG A 43 -1.37 -2.72 4.64
CA ARG A 43 -0.68 -2.60 5.92
C ARG A 43 -0.18 -1.18 6.18
N LEU A 44 0.35 -0.50 5.16
CA LEU A 44 0.79 0.90 5.28
C LEU A 44 -0.38 1.84 5.59
N LEU A 45 -1.52 1.65 4.92
CA LEU A 45 -2.75 2.40 5.18
C LEU A 45 -3.25 2.20 6.62
N ASN A 46 -3.33 0.96 7.08
CA ASN A 46 -3.76 0.64 8.44
C ASN A 46 -2.81 1.25 9.48
N GLN A 47 -1.49 1.11 9.28
CA GLN A 47 -0.49 1.72 10.14
C GLN A 47 -0.60 3.23 10.19
N GLN A 48 -0.90 3.89 9.07
CA GLN A 48 -1.08 5.34 9.03
C GLN A 48 -2.26 5.80 9.91
N GLY A 49 -3.36 5.05 9.90
CA GLY A 49 -4.50 5.26 10.79
C GLY A 49 -4.15 5.04 12.26
N GLU A 50 -3.53 3.91 12.59
CA GLU A 50 -3.11 3.57 13.95
C GLU A 50 -2.14 4.61 14.54
N LEU A 51 -1.14 5.02 13.76
CA LEU A 51 -0.17 6.04 14.17
C LEU A 51 -0.86 7.37 14.44
N SER A 52 -1.83 7.76 13.61
CA SER A 52 -2.61 8.98 13.80
C SER A 52 -3.40 8.94 15.11
N ALA A 53 -4.12 7.85 15.38
CA ALA A 53 -4.88 7.67 16.62
C ALA A 53 -3.98 7.70 17.87
N ARG A 54 -2.83 7.01 17.84
CA ARG A 54 -1.87 7.02 18.97
C ARG A 54 -1.28 8.40 19.22
N LEU A 55 -0.91 9.12 18.16
CA LEU A 55 -0.39 10.48 18.27
C LEU A 55 -1.43 11.44 18.85
N GLU A 56 -2.70 11.30 18.46
CA GLU A 56 -3.79 12.08 19.05
C GLU A 56 -4.00 11.78 20.52
N GLY A 57 -3.94 10.51 20.94
CA GLY A 57 -3.96 10.14 22.36
C GLY A 57 -2.86 10.84 23.15
N LEU A 58 -1.61 10.78 22.67
CA LEU A 58 -0.49 11.47 23.31
C LEU A 58 -0.64 13.00 23.33
N ARG A 59 -1.28 13.61 22.33
CA ARG A 59 -1.59 15.06 22.34
C ARG A 59 -2.58 15.41 23.45
N ARG A 60 -3.65 14.62 23.62
CA ARG A 60 -4.64 14.82 24.69
C ARG A 60 -4.02 14.68 26.08
N GLU A 61 -3.04 13.80 26.23
CA GLU A 61 -2.27 13.63 27.47
C GLU A 61 -1.15 14.67 27.65
N GLY A 62 -0.95 15.61 26.72
CA GLY A 62 0.13 16.61 26.79
C GLY A 62 1.54 16.05 26.55
N LYS A 63 1.68 14.80 26.09
CA LYS A 63 2.95 14.07 25.94
C LYS A 63 3.67 14.30 24.60
N THR A 64 3.61 15.52 24.07
CA THR A 64 4.09 15.85 22.71
C THR A 64 5.61 16.00 22.58
N LYS A 65 6.34 16.18 23.69
CA LYS A 65 7.81 16.36 23.70
C LYS A 65 8.59 15.06 23.98
N THR A 66 7.88 13.95 24.16
CA THR A 66 8.48 12.65 24.50
C THR A 66 9.26 12.06 23.32
N VAL A 67 10.17 11.13 23.61
CA VAL A 67 10.88 10.35 22.57
C VAL A 67 9.88 9.52 21.77
N GLN A 68 8.95 8.83 22.47
CA GLN A 68 7.89 8.04 21.85
C GLN A 68 7.07 8.85 20.85
N PHE A 69 6.66 10.08 21.20
CA PHE A 69 5.90 10.93 20.28
C PHE A 69 6.70 11.24 19.01
N ARG A 70 7.99 11.60 19.15
CA ARG A 70 8.89 11.88 18.02
C ARG A 70 9.09 10.65 17.13
N GLU A 71 9.26 9.47 17.71
CA GLU A 71 9.38 8.21 16.96
C GLU A 71 8.11 7.89 16.18
N LEU A 72 6.94 8.02 16.80
CA LEU A 72 5.66 7.79 16.13
C LEU A 72 5.40 8.80 15.02
N MET A 73 5.75 10.07 15.23
CA MET A 73 5.70 11.10 14.18
C MET A 73 6.62 10.76 13.02
N GLY A 74 7.85 10.32 13.28
CA GLY A 74 8.81 9.91 12.25
C GLY A 74 8.29 8.72 11.43
N LYS A 75 7.75 7.70 12.10
CA LYS A 75 7.11 6.56 11.45
C LYS A 75 5.94 6.99 10.56
N LYS A 76 5.08 7.90 11.07
CA LYS A 76 3.94 8.42 10.31
C LYS A 76 4.40 9.16 9.06
N LEU A 77 5.43 10.00 9.16
CA LEU A 77 5.97 10.72 8.02
C LEU A 77 6.53 9.77 6.95
N MET A 78 7.24 8.72 7.36
CA MET A 78 7.75 7.70 6.45
C MET A 78 6.62 6.95 5.74
N ASN A 79 5.55 6.58 6.45
CA ASN A 79 4.37 5.96 5.86
C ASN A 79 3.67 6.90 4.87
N THR A 80 3.48 8.17 5.22
CA THR A 80 2.94 9.19 4.29
C THR A 80 3.76 9.23 3.00
N GLN A 81 5.09 9.30 3.10
CA GLN A 81 5.95 9.33 1.91
C GLN A 81 5.80 8.09 1.03
N MET A 82 5.72 6.90 1.63
CA MET A 82 5.50 5.65 0.88
C MET A 82 4.14 5.64 0.17
N LEU A 83 3.08 6.02 0.88
CA LEU A 83 1.73 6.12 0.32
C LEU A 83 1.67 7.12 -0.84
N SER A 84 2.33 8.28 -0.71
CA SER A 84 2.42 9.26 -1.80
C SER A 84 3.14 8.71 -3.04
N PHE A 85 4.17 7.88 -2.87
CA PHE A 85 4.76 7.19 -4.03
C PHE A 85 3.77 6.22 -4.67
N LEU A 86 3.06 5.40 -3.88
CA LEU A 86 2.07 4.48 -4.42
C LEU A 86 0.98 5.21 -5.23
N GLN A 87 0.47 6.32 -4.71
CA GLN A 87 -0.50 7.19 -5.41
C GLN A 87 0.07 7.77 -6.70
N ALA A 88 1.30 8.30 -6.67
CA ALA A 88 1.93 8.90 -7.86
C ALA A 88 2.13 7.90 -9.01
N TYR A 89 2.21 6.60 -8.72
CA TYR A 89 2.28 5.54 -9.72
C TYR A 89 0.92 4.91 -10.04
N GLY A 90 -0.19 5.44 -9.49
CA GLY A 90 -1.55 4.90 -9.70
C GLY A 90 -1.76 3.53 -9.05
N LEU A 91 -1.00 3.20 -8.00
CA LEU A 91 -1.06 1.91 -7.30
C LEU A 91 -2.01 1.93 -6.09
N LEU A 92 -2.54 3.12 -5.78
CA LEU A 92 -3.63 3.32 -4.83
C LEU A 92 -4.65 4.20 -5.53
N GLU A 93 -5.91 3.79 -5.53
CA GLU A 93 -7.00 4.67 -5.94
C GLU A 93 -7.21 5.73 -4.84
N GLU A 94 -7.39 6.99 -5.25
CA GLU A 94 -8.09 7.94 -4.38
C GLU A 94 -9.48 7.35 -4.22
N GLY A 95 -9.83 6.89 -3.01
CA GLY A 95 -11.10 6.23 -2.80
C GLY A 95 -12.20 7.07 -3.44
N GLU A 96 -12.88 6.50 -4.44
CA GLU A 96 -14.12 7.06 -4.94
C GLU A 96 -15.03 7.16 -3.73
N GLU A 97 -15.11 8.37 -3.18
CA GLU A 97 -16.12 8.75 -2.23
C GLU A 97 -17.43 8.40 -2.92
N SER A 98 -18.06 7.34 -2.44
CA SER A 98 -19.23 6.70 -3.02
C SER A 98 -20.13 7.76 -3.62
N ALA A 99 -20.19 7.81 -4.96
CA ALA A 99 -21.27 8.46 -5.66
C ALA A 99 -22.54 7.77 -5.17
N LYS A 100 -23.19 8.41 -4.20
CA LYS A 100 -24.54 8.08 -3.76
C LYS A 100 -25.45 8.44 -4.93
N ASP A 101 -25.85 7.41 -5.67
CA ASP A 101 -27.11 7.40 -6.41
C ASP A 101 -28.16 6.64 -5.60
#